data_AF-A0A0C2X0X8-F1
#
_entry.id   AF-A0A0C2X0X8-F1
#
_cell.length_a   1.000
_cell.length_b   1.000
_cell.length_c   1.000
_cell.angle_alpha   90.00
_cell.angle_beta   90.00
_cell.angle_gamma   90.00
#
_symmetry.space_group_name_H-M   'P 1'
#
loop_
_entity.id
_entity.type
_entity.pdbx_description
1 polymer ?
#
loop_
_entity_poly.entity_id
_entity_poly.type
_entity_poly.pdbx_seq_one_letter_code
_entity_poly.pdbx_strand_id
1 'polypeptide(L)'
;MSGLKDLSGVPQLEKDNYQEWSRKINAYFRFQNLFNLVHGKETRPSDTADQPDWDKRAMQAAGAIEMTLDQTNATHVHGIEG
;
A
#
# COMPACT_ATOMS: atom_id res chain seq x y z
N MET A 1 2.21 -1.20 22.58
CA MET A 1 1.34 -1.49 21.42
C MET A 1 1.51 -0.35 20.42
N SER A 2 2.48 -0.44 19.50
CA SER A 2 2.62 0.58 18.45
C SER A 2 1.51 0.34 17.44
N GLY A 3 0.41 1.07 17.59
CA GLY A 3 -0.74 1.00 16.71
C GLY A 3 -0.31 1.34 15.29
N LEU A 4 -0.72 0.51 14.33
CA LEU A 4 -0.82 0.89 12.93
C LEU A 4 -1.40 2.31 12.88
N LYS A 5 -0.68 3.24 12.26
CA LYS A 5 -1.19 4.59 12.07
C LYS A 5 -2.38 4.43 11.13
N ASP A 6 -3.57 4.66 11.63
CA ASP A 6 -4.81 4.49 10.88
C ASP A 6 -4.79 5.28 9.56
N LEU A 7 -5.39 4.71 8.52
CA LEU A 7 -5.52 5.31 7.19
C LEU A 7 -6.52 6.46 7.17
N SER A 8 -7.19 6.78 8.29
CA SER A 8 -8.16 7.87 8.43
C SER A 8 -7.69 9.26 7.96
N GLY A 9 -6.37 9.49 7.84
CA GLY A 9 -5.82 10.73 7.27
C GLY A 9 -5.53 10.70 5.76
N VAL A 10 -5.76 9.58 5.09
CA VAL A 10 -5.62 9.38 3.65
C VAL A 10 -7.02 9.49 3.02
N PRO A 11 -7.26 10.43 2.08
CA PRO A 11 -8.55 10.48 1.40
C PRO A 11 -8.75 9.22 0.55
N GLN A 12 -9.99 8.90 0.16
CA GLN A 12 -10.19 7.94 -0.92
C GLN A 12 -9.64 8.52 -2.23
N LEU A 13 -9.04 7.67 -3.08
CA LEU A 13 -8.58 8.06 -4.40
C LEU A 13 -9.78 8.21 -5.31
N GLU A 14 -10.01 9.44 -5.76
CA GLU A 14 -11.03 9.85 -6.70
C GLU A 14 -10.36 10.36 -7.99
N LYS A 15 -11.15 10.72 -8.99
CA LYS A 15 -10.67 11.08 -10.34
C LYS A 15 -9.69 12.27 -10.39
N ASP A 16 -9.76 13.21 -9.44
CA ASP A 16 -9.07 14.50 -9.49
C ASP A 16 -8.22 14.82 -8.26
N ASN A 17 -8.08 13.87 -7.32
CA ASN A 17 -7.36 14.10 -6.06
C ASN A 17 -6.04 13.31 -5.91
N TYR A 18 -5.56 12.70 -7.00
CA TYR A 18 -4.36 11.83 -6.99
C TYR A 18 -3.15 12.48 -6.31
N GLN A 19 -2.90 13.79 -6.50
CA GLN A 19 -1.76 14.46 -5.87
C GLN A 19 -1.87 14.50 -4.34
N GLU A 20 -3.07 14.74 -3.81
CA GLU A 20 -3.29 14.73 -2.36
C GLU A 20 -3.23 13.32 -1.81
N TRP A 21 -3.95 12.39 -2.44
CA TRP A 21 -3.96 10.97 -2.09
C TRP A 21 -2.54 10.41 -2.05
N SER A 22 -1.78 10.56 -3.15
CA SER A 22 -0.42 10.02 -3.29
C SER A 22 0.51 10.59 -2.23
N ARG A 23 0.39 11.87 -1.88
CA ARG A 23 1.17 12.48 -0.79
C ARG A 23 0.87 11.83 0.55
N LYS A 24 -0.40 11.61 0.88
CA LYS A 24 -0.86 11.07 2.16
C LYS A 24 -0.56 9.57 2.31
N ILE A 25 -0.85 8.76 1.29
CA ILE A 25 -0.55 7.33 1.32
C ILE A 25 0.97 7.07 1.34
N ASN A 26 1.77 7.87 0.63
CA ASN A 26 3.23 7.76 0.72
C ASN A 26 3.77 8.17 2.10
N ALA A 27 3.11 9.11 2.80
CA ALA A 27 3.46 9.40 4.18
C ALA A 27 3.17 8.19 5.09
N TYR A 28 2.00 7.55 4.93
CA TYR A 28 1.68 6.30 5.61
C TYR A 28 2.74 5.23 5.36
N PHE A 29 3.11 4.96 4.10
CA PHE A 29 4.14 3.95 3.78
C PHE A 29 5.51 4.26 4.38
N ARG A 30 5.92 5.53 4.48
CA ARG A 30 7.16 5.90 5.19
C ARG A 30 7.07 5.61 6.68
N PHE A 31 5.96 5.95 7.33
CA PHE A 31 5.77 5.66 8.76
C PHE A 31 5.69 4.16 9.06
N GLN A 32 5.23 3.34 8.12
CA GLN A 32 5.12 1.89 8.27
C GLN A 32 6.34 1.12 7.74
N ASN A 33 7.41 1.80 7.30
CA ASN A 33 8.57 1.18 6.65
C ASN A 33 8.22 0.33 5.40
N LEU A 34 7.18 0.73 4.66
CA LEU A 34 6.72 0.07 3.43
C LEU A 34 7.11 0.83 2.17
N PHE A 35 7.64 2.05 2.29
CA PHE A 35 7.89 2.94 1.16
C PHE A 35 8.83 2.33 0.11
N ASN A 36 9.93 1.71 0.52
CA ASN A 36 10.86 1.10 -0.42
C ASN A 36 10.25 -0.12 -1.13
N LEU A 37 9.46 -0.93 -0.41
CA LEU A 37 8.73 -2.06 -0.97
C LEU A 37 7.74 -1.61 -2.06
N VAL A 38 6.88 -0.64 -1.75
CA VAL A 38 5.86 -0.14 -2.69
C VAL A 38 6.47 0.49 -3.94
N HIS A 39 7.62 1.14 -3.79
CA HIS A 39 8.34 1.78 -4.91
C HIS A 39 9.35 0.84 -5.60
N GLY A 40 9.29 -0.47 -5.32
CA GLY A 40 10.13 -1.48 -5.98
C GLY A 40 11.63 -1.39 -5.67
N LYS A 41 12.01 -0.62 -4.64
CA LYS A 41 13.40 -0.48 -4.18
C LYS A 41 13.84 -1.61 -3.27
N GLU A 42 12.89 -2.39 -2.79
CA GLU A 42 13.12 -3.61 -2.02
C GLU A 42 12.56 -4.81 -2.78
N THR A 43 13.47 -5.66 -3.26
CA THR A 43 13.12 -6.89 -3.96
C THR A 43 12.77 -7.99 -2.96
N ARG A 44 11.81 -8.85 -3.33
CA ARG A 44 11.50 -10.06 -2.56
C ARG A 44 12.78 -10.90 -2.38
N PRO A 45 13.14 -11.28 -1.14
CA PRO A 45 14.34 -12.07 -0.87
C PRO A 45 14.31 -13.44 -1.59
N SER A 46 15.48 -13.92 -2.00
CA SER A 46 15.65 -15.29 -2.50
C SER A 46 15.64 -16.33 -1.38
N ASP A 47 16.02 -15.95 -0.16
CA ASP A 47 16.00 -16.82 1.01
C ASP A 47 14.56 -17.05 1.49
N THR A 48 14.17 -18.30 1.61
CA THR A 48 12.86 -18.73 2.10
C THR A 48 12.56 -18.30 3.54
N ALA A 49 13.59 -18.06 4.37
CA ALA A 49 13.40 -17.63 5.75
C ALA A 49 12.86 -16.19 5.86
N ASP A 50 13.28 -15.31 4.94
CA ASP A 50 12.93 -13.88 4.95
C ASP A 50 11.72 -13.55 4.06
N GLN A 51 11.34 -14.45 3.14
CA GLN A 51 10.19 -14.30 2.27
C GLN A 51 8.87 -14.02 3.00
N PRO A 52 8.51 -14.73 4.10
CA PRO A 52 7.23 -14.53 4.76
C PRO A 52 7.04 -13.12 5.33
N ASP A 53 8.10 -12.48 5.84
CA ASP A 53 8.00 -11.10 6.34
C ASP A 53 7.81 -10.11 5.19
N TRP A 54 8.56 -10.28 4.11
CA TRP A 54 8.39 -9.47 2.90
C TRP A 54 6.98 -9.63 2.32
N ASP A 55 6.49 -10.86 2.19
CA ASP A 55 5.16 -11.17 1.66
C ASP A 55 4.07 -10.54 2.55
N LYS A 56 4.20 -10.63 3.87
CA LYS A 56 3.27 -9.98 4.82
C LYS A 56 3.24 -8.47 4.65
N ARG A 57 4.39 -7.84 4.48
CA ARG A 57 4.50 -6.39 4.27
C ARG A 57 3.96 -5.97 2.90
N ALA A 58 4.14 -6.79 1.87
CA ALA A 58 3.55 -6.59 0.56
C ALA A 58 2.01 -6.65 0.62
N MET A 59 1.45 -7.65 1.31
CA MET A 59 0.00 -7.74 1.54
C MET A 59 -0.53 -6.53 2.35
N GLN A 60 0.20 -6.09 3.37
CA GLN A 60 -0.16 -4.89 4.14
C GLN A 60 -0.20 -3.64 3.26
N ALA A 61 0.80 -3.48 2.38
CA ALA A 61 0.85 -2.37 1.45
C ALA A 61 -0.31 -2.41 0.44
N ALA A 62 -0.60 -3.59 -0.12
CA ALA A 62 -1.71 -3.80 -1.05
C ALA A 62 -3.05 -3.46 -0.40
N GLY A 63 -3.32 -3.97 0.80
CA GLY A 63 -4.55 -3.67 1.54
C GLY A 63 -4.69 -2.18 1.86
N ALA A 64 -3.59 -1.49 2.19
CA ALA A 64 -3.63 -0.05 2.43
C ALA A 64 -3.97 0.76 1.15
N ILE A 65 -3.50 0.32 -0.02
CA ILE A 65 -3.92 0.92 -1.30
C ILE A 65 -5.41 0.65 -1.50
N GLU A 66 -5.84 -0.62 -1.44
CA GLU A 66 -7.22 -1.05 -1.68
C GLU A 66 -8.24 -0.32 -0.80
N MET A 67 -7.95 -0.20 0.51
CA MET A 67 -8.82 0.51 1.46
C MET A 67 -8.97 2.01 1.17
N THR A 68 -8.07 2.58 0.36
CA THR A 68 -8.09 4.00 -0.01
C THR A 68 -8.46 4.23 -1.46
N LEU A 69 -8.97 3.21 -2.18
CA LEU A 69 -9.59 3.39 -3.48
C LEU A 69 -11.08 3.71 -3.32
N ASP A 70 -11.62 4.54 -4.20
CA ASP A 70 -13.06 4.59 -4.40
C ASP A 70 -13.54 3.32 -5.17
N GLN A 71 -14.84 3.10 -5.20
CA GLN A 71 -15.43 1.91 -5.85
C GLN A 71 -15.14 1.87 -7.37
N THR A 72 -14.95 3.02 -7.99
CA THR A 72 -14.62 3.15 -9.42
C THR A 72 -13.19 2.66 -9.69
N ASN A 73 -12.22 3.11 -8.88
CA ASN A 73 -10.82 2.74 -9.02
C ASN A 73 -10.52 1.33 -8.51
N ALA A 74 -11.28 0.83 -7.53
CA ALA A 74 -11.17 -0.56 -7.07
C ALA A 74 -11.43 -1.55 -8.22
N THR A 75 -12.35 -1.23 -9.13
CA THR A 75 -12.68 -2.05 -10.30
C THR A 75 -11.48 -2.25 -11.24
N HIS A 76 -10.52 -1.30 -11.27
CA HIS A 76 -9.31 -1.42 -12.08
C HIS A 76 -8.21 -2.29 -11.45
N VAL A 77 -8.30 -2.58 -10.15
CA VAL A 77 -7.31 -3.41 -9.43
C VAL A 77 -7.68 -4.89 -9.47
N HIS A 78 -8.96 -5.23 -9.43
CA HIS A 78 -9.45 -6.62 -9.54
C HIS A 78 -9.24 -7.27 -10.92
N GLY A 79 -8.73 -6.54 -11.91
CA GLY A 79 -8.40 -7.08 -13.24
C GLY A 79 -7.05 -7.80 -13.36
N ILE A 80 -6.27 -7.88 -12.28
CA ILE A 80 -4.91 -8.50 -12.28
C ILE A 80 -4.92 -9.90 -11.63
N GLU A 81 -6.09 -10.40 -11.20
CA GLU A 81 -6.27 -11.82 -10.86
C GLU A 81 -6.68 -12.61 -12.12
N GLY A 82 -5.70 -12.84 -13.00
CA GLY A 82 -5.81 -13.69 -14.19
C GLY A 82 -4.65 -14.66 -14.28
#